data_AF-A0A1B0ZS86-F1
#
_entry.id   AF-A0A1B0ZS86-F1
#
_cell.length_a   1.000
_cell.length_b   1.000
_cell.length_c   1.000
_cell.angle_alpha   90.00
_cell.angle_beta   90.00
_cell.angle_gamma   90.00
#
_symmetry.space_group_name_H-M   'P 1'
#
loop_
_entity.id
_entity.type
_entity.pdbx_description
1 polymer ?
#
loop_
_entity_poly.entity_id
_entity_poly.type
_entity_poly.pdbx_seq_one_letter_code
_entity_poly.pdbx_strand_id
1 'polypeptide(L)'
;MSSTDHQSFFQWFSLDTDSKDLIAQTEKLLVPHLGRVLERFYDRVLEREETRRFFADDKVVAHAKAAQKAHWQRLFSGRFDQEYFDSAARVGRVHYELRLPFIQYLGGYSSAGADMMDILVRKRMTSRAVLSKQVQLVNRLMMADCERVIASYFEAQHAEHSKALDVLTTGIFELEKGNLTRPIRQEDGIPARFDGIRESYNNLLGRWSGIISDATTRANSVADKISSTSELTREMAERAEQQAATLEEAVAAVSHVSAGTTEATHMVEKASRHSDLNRKDAEEGGLVVERAIEAMERIETSSSKIAKIVDVIEDISFQTNLLALNAGVEAARAGEAGRGFAVVASEVRSLAARASDSANEIKALIAESSIHVNDGSDLVRATGQSLSGIRQGVIDVSQLMSEISGVISRQSLSLQEIDSSMSDLGQTTLDNATRAGAVYETTSKLAEDSGRLKTSMDGFSTLGLHAVGGAEGRMDQEFEAYLANSVDGTEANAA
;
A
#
# COMPACT_ATOMS: atom_id res chain seq x y z
N MET A 1 45.59 -3.01 57.01
CA MET A 1 46.21 -2.13 58.02
C MET A 1 47.68 -2.49 58.15
N SER A 2 48.55 -1.51 58.36
CA SER A 2 49.97 -1.74 58.64
C SER A 2 50.17 -2.21 60.09
N SER A 3 51.31 -2.81 60.42
CA SER A 3 51.62 -3.21 61.81
C SER A 3 51.59 -2.03 62.79
N THR A 4 51.88 -0.82 62.30
CA THR A 4 51.81 0.43 63.06
C THR A 4 50.37 0.82 63.40
N ASP A 5 49.41 0.56 62.51
CA ASP A 5 47.97 0.82 62.73
C ASP A 5 47.36 -0.16 63.74
N HIS A 6 47.88 -1.39 63.79
CA HIS A 6 47.48 -2.39 64.77
C HIS A 6 47.90 -1.99 66.20
N GLN A 7 49.07 -1.38 66.34
CA GLN A 7 49.59 -0.96 67.65
C GLN A 7 48.87 0.29 68.18
N SER A 8 48.56 1.26 67.30
CA SER A 8 47.79 2.45 67.67
C SER A 8 46.33 2.12 68.06
N PHE A 9 45.74 1.10 67.43
CA PHE A 9 44.42 0.59 67.78
C PHE A 9 44.34 0.12 69.24
N PHE A 10 45.26 -0.75 69.67
CA PHE A 10 45.24 -1.26 71.03
C PHE A 10 45.62 -0.21 72.08
N GLN A 11 46.42 0.80 71.72
CA GLN A 11 46.66 1.97 72.55
C GLN A 11 45.38 2.77 72.81
N TRP A 12 44.49 2.91 71.83
CA TRP A 12 43.20 3.59 72.01
C TRP A 12 42.33 2.92 73.09
N PHE A 13 42.38 1.58 73.17
CA PHE A 13 41.70 0.81 74.21
C PHE A 13 42.48 0.72 75.53
N SER A 14 43.59 1.45 75.68
CA SER A 14 44.50 1.36 76.84
C SER A 14 44.99 -0.07 77.08
N LEU A 15 45.38 -0.77 76.01
CA LEU A 15 45.96 -2.11 75.98
C LEU A 15 47.43 -2.01 75.52
N ASP A 16 48.22 -1.28 76.29
CA ASP A 16 49.63 -0.96 76.04
C ASP A 16 50.60 -1.90 76.77
N THR A 17 51.90 -1.59 76.70
CA THR A 17 52.96 -2.34 77.40
C THR A 17 52.72 -2.42 78.91
N ASP A 18 52.14 -1.37 79.51
CA ASP A 18 51.88 -1.30 80.95
C ASP A 18 50.74 -2.23 81.39
N SER A 19 49.91 -2.65 80.43
CA SER A 19 48.82 -3.61 80.65
C SER A 19 49.26 -5.08 80.53
N LYS A 20 50.47 -5.37 80.04
CA LYS A 20 50.95 -6.75 79.77
C LYS A 20 50.92 -7.66 81.00
N ASP A 21 51.39 -7.16 82.14
CA ASP A 21 51.40 -7.94 83.38
C ASP A 21 49.98 -8.21 83.89
N LEU A 22 49.08 -7.23 83.74
CA LEU A 22 47.68 -7.37 84.13
C LEU A 22 46.95 -8.36 83.19
N ILE A 23 47.28 -8.35 81.90
CA ILE A 23 46.78 -9.32 80.91
C ILE A 23 47.25 -10.72 81.29
N ALA A 24 48.54 -10.95 81.52
CA ALA A 24 49.07 -12.27 81.89
C ALA A 24 48.47 -12.80 83.21
N GLN A 25 48.23 -11.93 84.20
CA GLN A 25 47.53 -12.32 85.44
C GLN A 25 46.06 -12.68 85.19
N THR A 26 45.39 -11.91 84.34
CA THR A 26 43.98 -12.12 83.98
C THR A 26 43.81 -13.38 83.12
N GLU A 27 44.73 -13.65 82.21
CA GLU A 27 44.80 -14.85 81.37
C GLU A 27 44.79 -16.12 82.23
N LYS A 28 45.70 -16.21 83.21
CA LYS A 28 45.79 -17.35 84.14
C LYS A 28 44.50 -17.61 84.91
N LEU A 29 43.72 -16.56 85.19
CA LEU A 29 42.46 -16.66 85.92
C LEU A 29 41.28 -17.01 85.01
N LEU A 30 41.26 -16.52 83.77
CA LEU A 30 40.11 -16.64 82.86
C LEU A 30 40.22 -17.79 81.87
N VAL A 31 41.39 -17.99 81.24
CA VAL A 31 41.57 -18.97 80.15
C VAL A 31 41.15 -20.39 80.53
N PRO A 32 41.46 -20.91 81.74
CA PRO A 32 41.01 -22.24 82.16
C PRO A 32 39.47 -22.38 82.23
N HIS A 33 38.74 -21.27 82.38
CA HIS A 33 37.28 -21.25 82.56
C HIS A 33 36.52 -20.87 81.28
N LEU A 34 37.22 -20.52 80.18
CA LEU A 34 36.57 -20.17 78.90
C LEU A 34 35.65 -21.27 78.38
N GLY A 35 35.95 -22.54 78.64
CA GLY A 35 35.07 -23.65 78.28
C GLY A 35 33.67 -23.52 78.89
N ARG A 36 33.60 -23.18 80.18
CA ARG A 36 32.33 -22.98 80.91
C ARG A 36 31.62 -21.69 80.52
N VAL A 37 32.37 -20.62 80.24
CA VAL A 37 31.80 -19.37 79.69
C VAL A 37 31.11 -19.66 78.35
N LEU A 38 31.79 -20.42 77.49
CA LEU A 38 31.25 -20.79 76.19
C LEU A 38 30.07 -21.74 76.28
N GLU A 39 30.01 -22.65 77.27
CA GLU A 39 28.80 -23.47 77.52
C GLU A 39 27.59 -22.56 77.75
N ARG A 40 27.66 -21.68 78.74
CA ARG A 40 26.58 -20.73 79.04
C ARG A 40 26.25 -19.78 77.89
N PHE A 41 27.27 -19.39 77.12
CA PHE A 41 27.07 -18.58 75.92
C PHE A 41 26.26 -19.33 74.87
N TYR A 42 26.67 -20.55 74.51
CA TYR A 42 25.95 -21.33 73.51
C TYR A 42 24.58 -21.81 73.99
N ASP A 43 24.39 -22.08 75.29
CA ASP A 43 23.06 -22.35 75.86
C ASP A 43 22.11 -21.17 75.57
N ARG A 44 22.53 -19.93 75.88
CA ARG A 44 21.74 -18.71 75.59
C ARG A 44 21.51 -18.47 74.10
N VAL A 45 22.50 -18.79 73.25
CA VAL A 45 22.40 -18.68 71.78
C VAL A 45 21.42 -19.70 71.22
N LEU A 46 21.33 -20.89 71.80
CA LEU A 46 20.44 -21.98 71.34
C LEU A 46 19.01 -21.88 71.93
N GLU A 47 18.83 -21.14 73.02
CA GLU A 47 17.52 -20.82 73.62
C GLU A 47 16.71 -19.81 72.80
N ARG A 48 17.35 -18.98 71.97
CA ARG A 48 16.70 -17.94 71.16
C ARG A 48 16.52 -18.40 69.74
N GLU A 49 15.31 -18.25 69.21
CA GLU A 49 14.98 -18.65 67.82
C GLU A 49 15.85 -17.91 66.79
N GLU A 50 16.10 -16.61 67.02
CA GLU A 50 16.80 -15.73 66.10
C GLU A 50 18.26 -16.13 65.88
N THR A 51 18.88 -16.81 66.86
CA THR A 51 20.27 -17.25 66.81
C THR A 51 20.42 -18.76 66.65
N ARG A 52 19.47 -19.57 67.16
CA ARG A 52 19.46 -21.03 67.01
C ARG A 52 19.50 -21.46 65.55
N ARG A 53 18.80 -20.73 64.67
CA ARG A 53 18.71 -21.02 63.22
C ARG A 53 20.03 -21.08 62.47
N PHE A 54 21.12 -20.52 63.02
CA PHE A 54 22.45 -20.57 62.39
C PHE A 54 23.21 -21.86 62.71
N PHE A 55 22.67 -22.72 63.57
CA PHE A 55 23.29 -23.96 64.01
C PHE A 55 22.43 -25.14 63.58
N ALA A 56 22.83 -25.79 62.48
CA ALA A 56 22.07 -26.90 61.90
C ALA A 56 22.08 -28.16 62.78
N ASP A 57 23.21 -28.41 63.46
CA ASP A 57 23.38 -29.56 64.34
C ASP A 57 24.42 -29.28 65.45
N ASP A 58 24.54 -30.22 66.39
CA ASP A 58 25.49 -30.15 67.50
C ASP A 58 26.96 -30.11 67.06
N LYS A 59 27.29 -30.59 65.85
CA LYS A 59 28.65 -30.54 65.32
C LYS A 59 29.01 -29.11 64.93
N VAL A 60 28.09 -28.36 64.31
CA VAL A 60 28.28 -26.93 64.00
C VAL A 60 28.47 -26.14 65.28
N VAL A 61 27.67 -26.42 66.32
CA VAL A 61 27.83 -25.79 67.64
C VAL A 61 29.19 -26.10 68.24
N ALA A 62 29.61 -27.37 68.26
CA ALA A 62 30.90 -27.79 68.80
C ALA A 62 32.08 -27.15 68.05
N HIS A 63 31.99 -27.06 66.72
CA HIS A 63 33.00 -26.42 65.88
C HIS A 63 33.09 -24.91 66.17
N ALA A 64 31.95 -24.20 66.15
CA ALA A 64 31.91 -22.77 66.46
C ALA A 64 32.44 -22.49 67.87
N LYS A 65 32.07 -23.32 68.85
CA LYS A 65 32.56 -23.24 70.23
C LYS A 65 34.07 -23.41 70.32
N ALA A 66 34.63 -24.39 69.62
CA ALA A 66 36.07 -24.59 69.58
C ALA A 66 36.81 -23.42 68.92
N ALA A 67 36.27 -22.90 67.81
CA ALA A 67 36.83 -21.75 67.10
C ALA A 67 36.78 -20.48 67.96
N GLN A 68 35.65 -20.19 68.62
CA GLN A 68 35.51 -19.05 69.51
C GLN A 68 36.42 -19.16 70.73
N LYS A 69 36.58 -20.36 71.30
CA LYS A 69 37.54 -20.63 72.38
C LYS A 69 38.96 -20.30 71.96
N ALA A 70 39.39 -20.80 70.79
CA ALA A 70 40.72 -20.55 70.26
C ALA A 70 40.95 -19.06 69.97
N HIS A 71 39.92 -18.35 69.50
CA HIS A 71 39.99 -16.92 69.27
C HIS A 71 40.12 -16.13 70.58
N TRP A 72 39.29 -16.41 71.59
CA TRP A 72 39.40 -15.77 72.91
C TRP A 72 40.69 -16.12 73.64
N GLN A 73 41.23 -17.31 73.46
CA GLN A 73 42.56 -17.64 73.97
C GLN A 73 43.65 -16.74 73.37
N ARG A 74 43.55 -16.38 72.08
CA ARG A 74 44.45 -15.41 71.47
C ARG A 74 44.25 -14.01 72.06
N LEU A 75 42.99 -13.55 72.18
CA LEU A 75 42.65 -12.26 72.78
C LEU A 75 43.23 -12.11 74.19
N PHE A 76 43.01 -13.10 75.07
CA PHE A 76 43.48 -13.05 76.45
C PHE A 76 44.96 -13.35 76.62
N SER A 77 45.65 -13.90 75.61
CA SER A 77 47.11 -14.03 75.64
C SER A 77 47.85 -12.68 75.55
N GLY A 78 47.16 -11.61 75.17
CA GLY A 78 47.75 -10.28 74.97
C GLY A 78 48.70 -10.18 73.78
N ARG A 79 48.82 -11.25 72.98
CA ARG A 79 49.59 -11.26 71.74
C ARG A 79 48.71 -10.77 70.60
N PHE A 80 48.76 -9.46 70.36
CA PHE A 80 48.03 -8.79 69.28
C PHE A 80 48.84 -8.82 67.97
N ASP A 81 49.18 -10.03 67.52
CA ASP A 81 49.92 -10.28 66.29
C ASP A 81 48.98 -10.52 65.10
N GLN A 82 49.55 -10.76 63.92
CA GLN A 82 48.78 -11.00 62.70
C GLN A 82 47.81 -12.19 62.84
N GLU A 83 48.15 -13.22 63.63
CA GLU A 83 47.26 -14.37 63.83
C GLU A 83 45.97 -13.99 64.56
N TYR A 84 46.07 -13.09 65.55
CA TYR A 84 44.90 -12.51 66.21
C TYR A 84 44.03 -11.72 65.21
N PHE A 85 44.65 -10.82 64.44
CA PHE A 85 43.92 -10.00 63.47
C PHE A 85 43.24 -10.83 62.37
N ASP A 86 43.94 -11.85 61.86
CA ASP A 86 43.36 -12.79 60.89
C ASP A 86 42.21 -13.59 61.51
N SER A 87 42.30 -13.93 62.80
CA SER A 87 41.21 -14.58 63.54
C SER A 87 40.00 -13.67 63.65
N ALA A 88 40.16 -12.42 64.09
CA ALA A 88 39.05 -11.46 64.19
C ALA A 88 38.43 -11.16 62.80
N ALA A 89 39.26 -11.04 61.76
CA ALA A 89 38.79 -10.85 60.39
C ALA A 89 37.98 -12.04 59.87
N ARG A 90 38.43 -13.27 60.14
CA ARG A 90 37.67 -14.49 59.81
C ARG A 90 36.32 -14.51 60.51
N VAL A 91 36.27 -14.16 61.80
CA VAL A 91 35.01 -14.09 62.56
C VAL A 91 34.07 -13.08 61.87
N GLY A 92 34.52 -11.85 61.60
CA GLY A 92 33.70 -10.83 60.94
C GLY A 92 33.17 -11.26 59.56
N ARG A 93 34.02 -11.84 58.71
CA ARG A 93 33.63 -12.35 57.39
C ARG A 93 32.58 -13.45 57.48
N VAL A 94 32.79 -14.47 58.31
CA VAL A 94 31.84 -15.58 58.49
C VAL A 94 30.50 -15.06 58.99
N HIS A 95 30.49 -14.09 59.91
CA HIS A 95 29.26 -13.50 60.41
C HIS A 95 28.48 -12.73 59.32
N TYR A 96 29.19 -12.06 58.40
CA TYR A 96 28.59 -11.44 57.23
C TYR A 96 28.00 -12.45 56.25
N GLU A 97 28.76 -13.50 55.93
CA GLU A 97 28.33 -14.61 55.07
C GLU A 97 27.07 -15.27 55.63
N LEU A 98 27.04 -15.53 56.93
CA LEU A 98 25.89 -16.09 57.66
C LEU A 98 24.71 -15.12 57.78
N ARG A 99 24.88 -13.82 57.51
CA ARG A 99 23.85 -12.78 57.71
C ARG A 99 23.43 -12.66 59.18
N LEU A 100 24.37 -12.84 60.11
CA LEU A 100 24.05 -12.70 61.53
C LEU A 100 23.75 -11.22 61.82
N PRO A 101 22.55 -10.87 62.33
CA PRO A 101 22.27 -9.50 62.71
C PRO A 101 23.25 -9.03 63.78
N PHE A 102 23.86 -7.87 63.56
CA PHE A 102 24.92 -7.37 64.43
C PHE A 102 24.48 -7.26 65.91
N ILE A 103 23.20 -6.94 66.16
CA ILE A 103 22.66 -6.89 67.52
C ILE A 103 22.78 -8.22 68.28
N GLN A 104 22.68 -9.36 67.57
CA GLN A 104 22.83 -10.67 68.16
C GLN A 104 24.29 -10.97 68.52
N TYR A 105 25.22 -10.54 67.66
CA TYR A 105 26.65 -10.63 67.95
C TYR A 105 26.99 -9.81 69.19
N LEU A 106 26.59 -8.54 69.23
CA LEU A 106 26.89 -7.64 70.36
C LEU A 106 26.27 -8.12 71.67
N GLY A 107 25.01 -8.58 71.64
CA GLY A 107 24.31 -9.11 72.81
C GLY A 107 24.98 -10.39 73.36
N GLY A 108 25.41 -11.28 72.47
CA GLY A 108 26.18 -12.45 72.85
C GLY A 108 27.56 -12.10 73.42
N TYR A 109 28.26 -11.16 72.80
CA TYR A 109 29.59 -10.73 73.24
C TYR A 109 29.57 -10.06 74.62
N SER A 110 28.58 -9.19 74.84
CA SER A 110 28.32 -8.55 76.13
C SER A 110 28.01 -9.60 77.23
N SER A 111 27.17 -10.57 76.89
CA SER A 111 26.79 -11.70 77.75
C SER A 111 27.98 -12.56 78.17
N ALA A 112 28.91 -12.86 77.25
CA ALA A 112 30.13 -13.59 77.55
C ALA A 112 31.12 -12.75 78.38
N GLY A 113 31.26 -11.47 78.07
CA GLY A 113 32.09 -10.55 78.84
C GLY A 113 31.64 -10.44 80.31
N ALA A 114 30.32 -10.38 80.54
CA ALA A 114 29.75 -10.38 81.88
C ALA A 114 30.09 -11.66 82.68
N ASP A 115 30.00 -12.84 82.06
CA ASP A 115 30.39 -14.10 82.71
C ASP A 115 31.88 -14.15 83.05
N MET A 116 32.74 -13.63 82.17
CA MET A 116 34.18 -13.53 82.44
C MET A 116 34.46 -12.60 83.63
N MET A 117 33.78 -11.45 83.71
CA MET A 117 33.91 -10.54 84.85
C MET A 117 33.38 -11.17 86.16
N ASP A 118 32.28 -11.93 86.12
CA ASP A 118 31.75 -12.67 87.29
C ASP A 118 32.77 -13.70 87.82
N ILE A 119 33.50 -14.39 86.94
CA ILE A 119 34.58 -15.32 87.33
C ILE A 119 35.67 -14.60 88.12
N LEU A 120 36.08 -13.41 87.69
CA LEU A 120 37.08 -12.60 88.40
C LEU A 120 36.60 -12.19 89.79
N VAL A 121 35.33 -11.76 89.91
CA VAL A 121 34.74 -11.33 91.18
C VAL A 121 34.63 -12.50 92.18
N ARG A 122 34.21 -13.69 91.73
CA ARG A 122 34.04 -14.86 92.59
C ARG A 122 35.37 -15.45 93.08
N LYS A 123 36.41 -15.43 92.24
CA LYS A 123 37.74 -15.97 92.58
C LYS A 123 38.59 -14.94 93.32
N ARG A 124 38.11 -14.44 94.46
CA ARG A 124 38.65 -13.40 95.38
C ARG A 124 40.14 -13.55 95.83
N MET A 125 41.06 -13.81 94.91
CA MET A 125 42.48 -14.12 95.13
C MET A 125 43.38 -12.88 95.01
N THR A 126 42.83 -11.72 94.67
CA THR A 126 43.57 -10.46 94.46
C THR A 126 42.98 -9.32 95.29
N SER A 127 43.73 -8.22 95.46
CA SER A 127 43.24 -7.04 96.16
C SER A 127 42.10 -6.36 95.40
N ARG A 128 41.23 -5.62 96.10
CA ARG A 128 40.11 -4.87 95.48
C ARG A 128 40.57 -3.95 94.35
N ALA A 129 41.77 -3.37 94.48
CA ALA A 129 42.37 -2.52 93.45
C ALA A 129 42.75 -3.32 92.19
N VAL A 130 43.34 -4.52 92.35
CA VAL A 130 43.70 -5.39 91.22
C VAL A 130 42.45 -5.93 90.54
N LEU A 131 41.45 -6.39 91.30
CA LEU A 131 40.17 -6.88 90.75
C LEU A 131 39.48 -5.80 89.89
N SER A 132 39.42 -4.56 90.37
CA SER A 132 38.86 -3.43 89.60
C SER A 132 39.57 -3.25 88.26
N LYS A 133 40.91 -3.29 88.26
CA LYS A 133 41.71 -3.20 87.05
C LYS A 133 41.48 -4.39 86.10
N GLN A 134 41.34 -5.62 86.63
CA GLN A 134 41.07 -6.81 85.82
C GLN A 134 39.67 -6.78 85.16
N VAL A 135 38.64 -6.31 85.87
CA VAL A 135 37.29 -6.12 85.30
C VAL A 135 37.32 -5.07 84.19
N GLN A 136 37.97 -3.93 84.41
CA GLN A 136 38.14 -2.90 83.38
C GLN A 136 38.93 -3.42 82.17
N LEU A 137 39.95 -4.25 82.40
CA LEU A 137 40.74 -4.87 81.35
C LEU A 137 39.90 -5.82 80.48
N VAL A 138 39.12 -6.72 81.09
CA VAL A 138 38.22 -7.61 80.33
C VAL A 138 37.25 -6.81 79.48
N ASN A 139 36.66 -5.74 80.01
CA ASN A 139 35.78 -4.87 79.24
C ASN A 139 36.50 -4.25 78.03
N ARG A 140 37.72 -3.72 78.23
CA ARG A 140 38.53 -3.14 77.14
C ARG A 140 38.90 -4.17 76.07
N LEU A 141 39.36 -5.36 76.48
CA LEU A 141 39.69 -6.47 75.57
C LEU A 141 38.47 -6.88 74.74
N MET A 142 37.33 -7.08 75.39
CA MET A 142 36.10 -7.50 74.71
C MET A 142 35.57 -6.41 73.77
N MET A 143 35.65 -5.12 74.15
CA MET A 143 35.25 -4.02 73.27
C MET A 143 36.20 -3.84 72.07
N ALA A 144 37.51 -3.97 72.29
CA ALA A 144 38.51 -3.90 71.21
C ALA A 144 38.32 -5.04 70.20
N ASP A 145 38.09 -6.26 70.67
CA ASP A 145 37.83 -7.41 69.81
C ASP A 145 36.50 -7.27 69.05
N CYS A 146 35.45 -6.84 69.75
CA CYS A 146 34.14 -6.61 69.15
C CYS A 146 34.24 -5.58 68.02
N GLU A 147 34.91 -4.45 68.22
CA GLU A 147 35.16 -3.45 67.19
C GLU A 147 35.86 -4.07 65.97
N ARG A 148 36.93 -4.85 66.17
CA ARG A 148 37.69 -5.43 65.04
C ARG A 148 36.85 -6.41 64.22
N VAL A 149 36.02 -7.21 64.89
CA VAL A 149 35.09 -8.11 64.21
C VAL A 149 34.03 -7.33 63.44
N ILE A 150 33.49 -6.25 64.02
CA ILE A 150 32.50 -5.37 63.36
C ILE A 150 33.09 -4.71 62.11
N ALA A 151 34.26 -4.11 62.24
CA ALA A 151 34.94 -3.48 61.12
C ALA A 151 35.18 -4.49 59.98
N SER A 152 35.61 -5.71 60.31
CA SER A 152 35.79 -6.78 59.32
C SER A 152 34.48 -7.25 58.68
N TYR A 153 33.36 -7.25 59.42
CA TYR A 153 32.03 -7.53 58.88
C TYR A 153 31.62 -6.48 57.84
N PHE A 154 31.76 -5.18 58.19
CA PHE A 154 31.40 -4.09 57.29
C PHE A 154 32.36 -3.95 56.10
N GLU A 155 33.64 -4.27 56.26
CA GLU A 155 34.60 -4.37 55.15
C GLU A 155 34.18 -5.45 54.14
N ALA A 156 33.77 -6.63 54.62
CA ALA A 156 33.25 -7.70 53.76
C ALA A 156 31.97 -7.29 53.04
N GLN A 157 31.05 -6.62 53.75
CA GLN A 157 29.83 -6.09 53.17
C GLN A 157 30.11 -5.04 52.08
N HIS A 158 31.00 -4.10 52.38
CA HIS A 158 31.37 -3.05 51.44
C HIS A 158 32.04 -3.65 50.20
N ALA A 159 32.92 -4.64 50.36
CA ALA A 159 33.56 -5.33 49.24
C ALA A 159 32.54 -6.06 48.34
N GLU A 160 31.56 -6.78 48.92
CA GLU A 160 30.50 -7.45 48.15
C GLU A 160 29.65 -6.42 47.38
N HIS A 161 29.22 -5.34 48.04
CA HIS A 161 28.40 -4.29 47.42
C HIS A 161 29.16 -3.53 46.32
N SER A 162 30.41 -3.12 46.57
CA SER A 162 31.23 -2.41 45.60
C SER A 162 31.47 -3.27 44.36
N LYS A 163 31.73 -4.58 44.53
CA LYS A 163 31.88 -5.49 43.40
C LYS A 163 30.60 -5.59 42.57
N ALA A 164 29.43 -5.69 43.21
CA ALA A 164 28.16 -5.70 42.49
C ALA A 164 27.92 -4.40 41.70
N LEU A 165 28.20 -3.25 42.31
CA LEU A 165 28.07 -1.94 41.67
C LEU A 165 29.04 -1.78 40.50
N ASP A 166 30.29 -2.24 40.61
CA ASP A 166 31.27 -2.18 39.52
C ASP A 166 30.82 -2.99 38.30
N VAL A 167 30.29 -4.20 38.53
CA VAL A 167 29.77 -5.06 37.45
C VAL A 167 28.56 -4.44 36.78
N LEU A 168 27.59 -3.94 37.56
CA LEU A 168 26.40 -3.27 37.03
C LEU A 168 26.75 -1.99 36.27
N THR A 169 27.68 -1.20 36.80
CA THR A 169 28.19 0.02 36.16
C THR A 169 28.83 -0.30 34.82
N THR A 170 29.63 -1.37 34.75
CA THR A 170 30.21 -1.86 33.49
C THR A 170 29.13 -2.25 32.49
N GLY A 171 28.09 -2.97 32.93
CA GLY A 171 26.94 -3.30 32.07
C GLY A 171 26.18 -2.07 31.57
N ILE A 172 25.99 -1.05 32.41
CA ILE A 172 25.35 0.22 32.02
C ILE A 172 26.22 0.99 31.01
N PHE A 173 27.55 1.00 31.17
CA PHE A 173 28.45 1.62 30.20
C PHE A 173 28.40 0.95 28.82
N GLU A 174 28.18 -0.36 28.76
CA GLU A 174 27.96 -1.05 27.49
C GLU A 174 26.62 -0.64 26.85
N LEU A 175 25.56 -0.51 27.65
CA LEU A 175 24.26 -0.01 27.18
C LEU A 175 24.36 1.43 26.63
N GLU A 176 25.09 2.32 27.33
CA GLU A 176 25.29 3.71 26.91
C GLU A 176 25.97 3.81 25.54
N LYS A 177 26.89 2.89 25.25
CA LYS A 177 27.56 2.76 23.95
C LYS A 177 26.70 2.09 22.87
N GLY A 178 25.46 1.73 23.19
CA GLY A 178 24.55 0.99 22.31
C GLY A 178 24.87 -0.50 22.18
N ASN A 179 25.75 -1.06 23.02
CA ASN A 179 26.08 -2.48 22.96
C ASN A 179 25.05 -3.32 23.74
N LEU A 180 24.03 -3.84 23.04
CA LEU A 180 22.99 -4.68 23.61
C LEU A 180 23.32 -6.19 23.56
N THR A 181 24.57 -6.55 23.23
CA THR A 181 24.99 -7.96 23.05
C THR A 181 25.60 -8.60 24.29
N ARG A 182 25.89 -7.82 25.33
CA ARG A 182 26.68 -8.27 26.48
C ARG A 182 25.84 -8.41 27.75
N PRO A 183 25.21 -9.58 28.00
CA PRO A 183 24.56 -9.83 29.28
C PRO A 183 25.60 -9.94 30.41
N ILE A 184 25.20 -9.57 31.62
CA ILE A 184 25.99 -9.83 32.83
C ILE A 184 25.84 -11.31 33.17
N ARG A 185 26.98 -12.01 33.23
CA ARG A 185 27.08 -13.44 33.53
C ARG A 185 27.65 -13.64 34.93
N GLN A 186 27.48 -14.84 35.47
CA GLN A 186 28.06 -15.16 36.79
C GLN A 186 29.60 -15.06 36.79
N GLU A 187 30.23 -15.33 35.65
CA GLU A 187 31.68 -15.21 35.46
C GLU A 187 32.21 -13.77 35.57
N ASP A 188 31.34 -12.74 35.46
CA ASP A 188 31.72 -11.34 35.68
C ASP A 188 31.96 -11.01 37.18
N GLY A 189 31.66 -11.98 38.06
CA GLY A 189 31.92 -11.87 39.51
C GLY A 189 30.88 -11.07 40.26
N ILE A 190 29.64 -11.03 39.76
CA ILE A 190 28.50 -10.46 40.50
C ILE A 190 28.15 -11.37 41.69
N PRO A 191 28.04 -10.83 42.91
CA PRO A 191 27.72 -11.65 44.07
C PRO A 191 26.31 -12.22 44.00
N ALA A 192 26.11 -13.45 44.51
CA ALA A 192 24.84 -14.17 44.43
C ALA A 192 23.64 -13.41 45.04
N ARG A 193 23.88 -12.48 45.99
CA ARG A 193 22.82 -11.64 46.57
C ARG A 193 22.22 -10.65 45.57
N PHE A 194 22.96 -10.29 44.54
CA PHE A 194 22.57 -9.33 43.51
C PHE A 194 22.08 -10.02 42.23
N ASP A 195 21.86 -11.34 42.28
CA ASP A 195 21.45 -12.12 41.11
C ASP A 195 20.10 -11.66 40.53
N GLY A 196 19.15 -11.25 41.37
CA GLY A 196 17.88 -10.70 40.89
C GLY A 196 18.05 -9.39 40.09
N ILE A 197 19.07 -8.58 40.41
CA ILE A 197 19.38 -7.36 39.63
C ILE A 197 20.05 -7.74 38.31
N ARG A 198 20.96 -8.74 38.33
CA ARG A 198 21.56 -9.31 37.11
C ARG A 198 20.50 -9.78 36.13
N GLU A 199 19.55 -10.57 36.61
CA GLU A 199 18.46 -11.11 35.78
C GLU A 199 17.57 -10.00 35.24
N SER A 200 17.19 -9.03 36.08
CA SER A 200 16.41 -7.88 35.65
C SER A 200 17.11 -7.06 34.57
N TYR A 201 18.42 -6.81 34.73
CA TYR A 201 19.25 -6.15 33.72
C TYR A 201 19.28 -6.95 32.40
N ASN A 202 19.53 -8.26 32.47
CA ASN A 202 19.59 -9.11 31.27
C ASN A 202 18.24 -9.21 30.54
N ASN A 203 17.13 -9.23 31.28
CA ASN A 203 15.80 -9.22 30.70
C ASN A 203 15.52 -7.89 29.98
N LEU A 204 15.93 -6.76 30.57
CA LEU A 204 15.83 -5.44 29.93
C LEU A 204 16.68 -5.36 28.67
N LEU A 205 17.93 -5.82 28.75
CA LEU A 205 18.86 -5.94 27.62
C LEU A 205 18.23 -6.72 26.46
N GLY A 206 17.67 -7.90 26.75
CA GLY A 206 17.01 -8.74 25.76
C GLY A 206 15.81 -8.07 25.10
N ARG A 207 14.93 -7.43 25.89
CA ARG A 207 13.76 -6.70 25.38
C ARG A 207 14.16 -5.54 24.48
N TRP A 208 15.12 -4.73 24.90
CA TRP A 208 15.61 -3.60 24.09
C TRP A 208 16.30 -4.09 22.81
N SER A 209 17.13 -5.13 22.91
CA SER A 209 17.76 -5.74 21.74
C SER A 209 16.72 -6.23 20.73
N GLY A 210 15.64 -6.86 21.20
CA GLY A 210 14.53 -7.31 20.35
C GLY A 210 13.82 -6.15 19.65
N ILE A 211 13.45 -5.10 20.40
CA ILE A 211 12.77 -3.91 19.86
C ILE A 211 13.62 -3.23 18.78
N ILE A 212 14.91 -3.03 19.04
CA ILE A 212 15.82 -2.41 18.06
C ILE A 212 16.00 -3.30 16.83
N SER A 213 16.11 -4.63 17.00
CA SER A 213 16.23 -5.56 15.87
C SER A 213 14.98 -5.59 15.00
N ASP A 214 13.79 -5.59 15.60
CA ASP A 214 12.51 -5.51 14.87
C ASP A 214 12.38 -4.15 14.15
N ALA A 215 12.73 -3.04 14.81
CA ALA A 215 12.74 -1.71 14.20
C ALA A 215 13.66 -1.64 12.96
N THR A 216 14.89 -2.18 13.05
CA THR A 216 15.82 -2.27 11.92
C THR A 216 15.26 -3.11 10.77
N THR A 217 14.64 -4.24 11.08
CA THR A 217 14.02 -5.12 10.08
C THR A 217 12.87 -4.42 9.37
N ARG A 218 12.01 -3.74 10.12
CA ARG A 218 10.90 -2.94 9.57
C ARG A 218 11.40 -1.78 8.71
N ALA A 219 12.45 -1.08 9.14
CA ALA A 219 13.06 0.00 8.37
C ALA A 219 13.61 -0.49 7.02
N ASN A 220 14.30 -1.65 7.00
CA ASN A 220 14.75 -2.25 5.74
C ASN A 220 13.55 -2.65 4.85
N SER A 221 12.51 -3.26 5.41
CA SER A 221 11.31 -3.62 4.63
C SER A 221 10.60 -2.39 4.05
N VAL A 222 10.56 -1.27 4.78
CA VAL A 222 10.03 0.01 4.29
C VAL A 222 10.90 0.53 3.14
N ALA A 223 12.24 0.49 3.27
CA ALA A 223 13.15 0.90 2.20
C ALA A 223 12.95 0.08 0.91
N ASP A 224 12.74 -1.23 1.01
CA ASP A 224 12.47 -2.09 -0.15
C ASP A 224 11.13 -1.70 -0.83
N LYS A 225 10.08 -1.48 -0.04
CA LYS A 225 8.77 -1.05 -0.55
C LYS A 225 8.81 0.32 -1.22
N ILE A 226 9.60 1.24 -0.69
CA ILE A 226 9.85 2.56 -1.27
C ILE A 226 10.51 2.41 -2.65
N SER A 227 11.54 1.58 -2.79
CA SER A 227 12.19 1.33 -4.09
C SER A 227 11.18 0.82 -5.13
N SER A 228 10.35 -0.15 -4.75
CA SER A 228 9.31 -0.69 -5.64
C SER A 228 8.24 0.36 -5.99
N THR A 229 7.85 1.19 -5.03
CA THR A 229 6.88 2.28 -5.25
C THR A 229 7.44 3.34 -6.19
N SER A 230 8.72 3.71 -6.04
CA SER A 230 9.40 4.64 -6.93
C SER A 230 9.45 4.12 -8.38
N GLU A 231 9.71 2.82 -8.56
CA GLU A 231 9.71 2.18 -9.89
C GLU A 231 8.32 2.21 -10.54
N LEU A 232 7.28 1.82 -9.80
CA LEU A 232 5.89 1.88 -10.26
C LEU A 232 5.47 3.31 -10.61
N THR A 233 5.90 4.28 -9.81
CA THR A 233 5.59 5.70 -10.05
C THR A 233 6.27 6.23 -11.30
N ARG A 234 7.52 5.81 -11.56
CA ARG A 234 8.23 6.12 -12.80
C ARG A 234 7.51 5.52 -14.02
N GLU A 235 7.10 4.26 -13.92
CA GLU A 235 6.32 3.61 -14.98
C GLU A 235 4.97 4.31 -15.21
N MET A 236 4.28 4.76 -14.16
CA MET A 236 3.05 5.54 -14.28
C MET A 236 3.28 6.86 -15.02
N ALA A 237 4.38 7.56 -14.75
CA ALA A 237 4.72 8.79 -15.46
C ALA A 237 4.99 8.54 -16.95
N GLU A 238 5.80 7.52 -17.27
CA GLU A 238 6.07 7.11 -18.67
C GLU A 238 4.80 6.72 -19.42
N ARG A 239 3.89 5.98 -18.76
CA ARG A 239 2.59 5.62 -19.35
C ARG A 239 1.69 6.83 -19.55
N ALA A 240 1.69 7.79 -18.64
CA ALA A 240 0.91 9.02 -18.79
C ALA A 240 1.42 9.86 -19.97
N GLU A 241 2.74 9.96 -20.15
CA GLU A 241 3.35 10.61 -21.32
C GLU A 241 2.97 9.90 -22.63
N GLN A 242 3.07 8.56 -22.66
CA GLN A 242 2.69 7.78 -23.84
C GLN A 242 1.20 7.91 -24.17
N GLN A 243 0.35 7.91 -23.15
CA GLN A 243 -1.10 8.13 -23.29
C GLN A 243 -1.39 9.52 -23.82
N ALA A 244 -0.70 10.55 -23.34
CA ALA A 244 -0.85 11.91 -23.85
C ALA A 244 -0.51 11.99 -25.34
N ALA A 245 0.61 11.38 -25.77
CA ALA A 245 0.99 11.34 -27.18
C ALA A 245 -0.05 10.61 -28.05
N THR A 246 -0.56 9.47 -27.58
CA THR A 246 -1.60 8.71 -28.31
C THR A 246 -2.93 9.47 -28.36
N LEU A 247 -3.25 10.24 -27.31
CA LEU A 247 -4.44 11.07 -27.25
C LEU A 247 -4.35 12.25 -28.21
N GLU A 248 -3.18 12.89 -28.35
CA GLU A 248 -2.97 13.95 -29.35
C GLU A 248 -3.23 13.44 -30.78
N GLU A 249 -2.72 12.26 -31.12
CA GLU A 249 -2.98 11.62 -32.41
C GLU A 249 -4.47 11.28 -32.60
N ALA A 250 -5.13 10.76 -31.56
CA ALA A 250 -6.55 10.44 -31.60
C ALA A 250 -7.42 11.69 -31.80
N VAL A 251 -7.13 12.78 -31.09
CA VAL A 251 -7.82 14.07 -31.24
C VAL A 251 -7.62 14.61 -32.66
N ALA A 252 -6.41 14.52 -33.21
CA ALA A 252 -6.15 14.91 -34.59
C ALA A 252 -6.97 14.08 -35.60
N ALA A 253 -7.05 12.76 -35.39
CA ALA A 253 -7.85 11.86 -36.22
C ALA A 253 -9.35 12.18 -36.14
N VAL A 254 -9.88 12.43 -34.93
CA VAL A 254 -11.29 12.82 -34.72
C VAL A 254 -11.59 14.15 -35.40
N SER A 255 -10.69 15.14 -35.28
CA SER A 255 -10.81 16.42 -35.97
C SER A 255 -10.87 16.26 -37.49
N HIS A 256 -10.01 15.40 -38.05
CA HIS A 256 -10.03 15.09 -39.48
C HIS A 256 -11.33 14.41 -39.93
N VAL A 257 -11.87 13.48 -39.14
CA VAL A 257 -13.16 12.81 -39.42
C VAL A 257 -14.33 13.80 -39.29
N SER A 258 -14.28 14.71 -38.32
CA SER A 258 -15.27 15.79 -38.15
C SER A 258 -15.31 16.73 -39.35
N ALA A 259 -14.14 17.13 -39.85
CA ALA A 259 -14.02 17.92 -41.07
C ALA A 259 -14.62 17.19 -42.29
N GLY A 260 -14.28 15.90 -42.47
CA GLY A 260 -14.84 15.08 -43.56
C GLY A 260 -16.36 14.88 -43.46
N THR A 261 -16.90 14.79 -42.24
CA THR A 261 -18.35 14.70 -41.99
C THR A 261 -19.07 15.99 -42.36
N THR A 262 -18.44 17.14 -42.08
CA THR A 262 -18.93 18.46 -42.49
C THR A 262 -18.93 18.61 -44.01
N GLU A 263 -17.85 18.18 -44.68
CA GLU A 263 -17.78 18.17 -46.14
C GLU A 263 -18.84 17.26 -46.77
N ALA A 264 -19.04 16.06 -46.22
CA ALA A 264 -20.08 15.14 -46.65
C ALA A 264 -21.49 15.77 -46.55
N THR A 265 -21.75 16.55 -45.49
CA THR A 265 -23.01 17.30 -45.34
C THR A 265 -23.22 18.25 -46.51
N HIS A 266 -22.22 19.06 -46.85
CA HIS A 266 -22.30 19.99 -47.98
C HIS A 266 -22.45 19.27 -49.33
N MET A 267 -21.82 18.11 -49.51
CA MET A 267 -21.98 17.31 -50.72
C MET A 267 -23.41 16.78 -50.87
N VAL A 268 -24.02 16.28 -49.78
CA VAL A 268 -25.41 15.81 -49.78
C VAL A 268 -26.38 16.95 -50.07
N GLU A 269 -26.20 18.12 -49.44
CA GLU A 269 -27.01 19.29 -49.74
C GLU A 269 -26.91 19.72 -51.21
N LYS A 270 -25.71 19.68 -51.78
CA LYS A 270 -25.47 20.01 -53.20
C LYS A 270 -26.13 18.98 -54.12
N ALA A 271 -25.99 17.69 -53.82
CA ALA A 271 -26.61 16.59 -54.58
C ALA A 271 -28.15 16.66 -54.51
N SER A 272 -28.72 17.00 -53.35
CA SER A 272 -30.15 17.23 -53.19
C SER A 272 -30.64 18.37 -54.08
N ARG A 273 -29.93 19.52 -54.08
CA ARG A 273 -30.28 20.66 -54.95
C ARG A 273 -30.22 20.30 -56.44
N HIS A 274 -29.21 19.54 -56.87
CA HIS A 274 -29.11 19.10 -58.27
C HIS A 274 -30.21 18.10 -58.65
N SER A 275 -30.56 17.20 -57.73
CA SER A 275 -31.69 16.27 -57.93
C SER A 275 -33.00 17.03 -58.08
N ASP A 276 -33.24 18.06 -57.26
CA ASP A 276 -34.42 18.93 -57.39
C ASP A 276 -34.49 19.67 -58.74
N LEU A 277 -33.35 20.11 -59.28
CA LEU A 277 -33.29 20.71 -60.62
C LEU A 277 -33.61 19.68 -61.70
N ASN A 278 -32.98 18.50 -61.66
CA ASN A 278 -33.24 17.42 -62.63
C ASN A 278 -34.71 16.96 -62.61
N ARG A 279 -35.36 16.97 -61.43
CA ARG A 279 -36.79 16.69 -61.31
C ARG A 279 -37.61 17.71 -62.11
N LYS A 280 -37.35 19.01 -61.92
CA LYS A 280 -38.05 20.09 -62.62
C LYS A 280 -37.83 20.00 -64.13
N ASP A 281 -36.61 19.72 -64.58
CA ASP A 281 -36.29 19.56 -66.00
C ASP A 281 -37.04 18.36 -66.60
N ALA A 282 -37.15 17.25 -65.87
CA ALA A 282 -37.92 16.08 -66.31
C ALA A 282 -39.44 16.34 -66.33
N GLU A 283 -39.97 17.11 -65.37
CA GLU A 283 -41.37 17.56 -65.35
C GLU A 283 -41.68 18.48 -66.53
N GLU A 284 -40.82 19.48 -66.79
CA GLU A 284 -40.96 20.40 -67.92
C GLU A 284 -40.82 19.67 -69.27
N GLY A 285 -39.85 18.77 -69.40
CA GLY A 285 -39.70 17.90 -70.56
C GLY A 285 -40.94 17.03 -70.80
N GLY A 286 -41.56 16.52 -69.73
CA GLY A 286 -42.81 15.77 -69.79
C GLY A 286 -43.96 16.58 -70.40
N LEU A 287 -44.13 17.83 -69.95
CA LEU A 287 -45.12 18.76 -70.51
C LEU A 287 -44.87 19.05 -71.99
N VAL A 288 -43.61 19.21 -72.40
CA VAL A 288 -43.25 19.43 -73.81
C VAL A 288 -43.61 18.21 -74.67
N VAL A 289 -43.34 17.00 -74.18
CA VAL A 289 -43.71 15.75 -74.86
C VAL A 289 -45.23 15.61 -74.97
N GLU A 290 -45.98 15.91 -73.92
CA GLU A 290 -47.46 15.86 -73.93
C GLU A 290 -48.04 16.76 -75.04
N ARG A 291 -47.57 18.01 -75.13
CA ARG A 291 -47.95 18.92 -76.22
C ARG A 291 -47.53 18.42 -77.61
N ALA A 292 -46.40 17.72 -77.71
CA ALA A 292 -45.93 17.16 -78.98
C ALA A 292 -46.82 16.00 -79.44
N ILE A 293 -47.30 15.16 -78.51
CA ILE A 293 -48.30 14.11 -78.80
C ILE A 293 -49.59 14.74 -79.32
N GLU A 294 -50.12 15.75 -78.62
CA GLU A 294 -51.33 16.47 -79.07
C GLU A 294 -51.15 17.08 -80.49
N ALA A 295 -49.97 17.61 -80.78
CA ALA A 295 -49.67 18.16 -82.11
C ALA A 295 -49.66 17.07 -83.19
N MET A 296 -49.08 15.89 -82.90
CA MET A 296 -49.07 14.75 -83.84
C MET A 296 -50.48 14.20 -84.08
N GLU A 297 -51.31 14.07 -83.04
CA GLU A 297 -52.72 13.65 -83.17
C GLU A 297 -53.52 14.62 -84.03
N ARG A 298 -53.26 15.93 -83.90
CA ARG A 298 -53.86 16.96 -84.76
C ARG A 298 -53.42 16.84 -86.21
N ILE A 299 -52.14 16.53 -86.47
CA ILE A 299 -51.62 16.31 -87.81
C ILE A 299 -52.26 15.05 -88.41
N GLU A 300 -52.31 13.94 -87.68
CA GLU A 300 -52.97 12.70 -88.11
C GLU A 300 -54.43 12.95 -88.50
N THR A 301 -55.18 13.64 -87.63
CA THR A 301 -56.57 14.03 -87.89
C THR A 301 -56.69 14.90 -89.13
N SER A 302 -55.76 15.83 -89.35
CA SER A 302 -55.73 16.69 -90.54
C SER A 302 -55.45 15.88 -91.80
N SER A 303 -54.45 14.99 -91.77
CA SER A 303 -54.11 14.09 -92.89
C SER A 303 -55.28 13.18 -93.27
N SER A 304 -56.01 12.63 -92.28
CA SER A 304 -57.23 11.84 -92.52
C SER A 304 -58.32 12.67 -93.22
N LYS A 305 -58.49 13.94 -92.85
CA LYS A 305 -59.43 14.84 -93.54
C LYS A 305 -59.00 15.13 -94.97
N ILE A 306 -57.70 15.35 -95.22
CA ILE A 306 -57.17 15.58 -96.57
C ILE A 306 -57.39 14.32 -97.43
N ALA A 307 -57.13 13.12 -96.90
CA ALA A 307 -57.37 11.86 -97.62
C ALA A 307 -58.82 11.76 -98.12
N LYS A 308 -59.81 12.10 -97.27
CA LYS A 308 -61.23 12.14 -97.66
C LYS A 308 -61.53 13.16 -98.76
N ILE A 309 -60.86 14.32 -98.75
CA ILE A 309 -61.02 15.32 -99.81
C ILE A 309 -60.44 14.79 -101.13
N VAL A 310 -59.30 14.09 -101.08
CA VAL A 310 -58.67 13.49 -102.25
C VAL A 310 -59.53 12.37 -102.84
N ASP A 311 -60.18 11.55 -102.01
CA ASP A 311 -61.19 10.57 -102.46
C ASP A 311 -62.33 11.25 -103.24
N VAL A 312 -62.84 12.39 -102.75
CA VAL A 312 -63.88 13.16 -103.44
C VAL A 312 -63.36 13.73 -104.77
N ILE A 313 -62.08 14.15 -104.86
CA ILE A 313 -61.47 14.62 -106.11
C ILE A 313 -61.34 13.46 -107.12
N GLU A 314 -60.93 12.28 -106.67
CA GLU A 314 -60.87 11.06 -107.49
C GLU A 314 -62.27 10.72 -108.04
N ASP A 315 -63.31 10.76 -107.20
CA ASP A 315 -64.70 10.56 -107.59
C ASP A 315 -65.18 11.60 -108.62
N ILE A 316 -64.91 12.88 -108.41
CA ILE A 316 -65.24 13.97 -109.35
C ILE A 316 -64.53 13.74 -110.69
N SER A 317 -63.26 13.35 -110.64
CA SER A 317 -62.46 13.07 -111.83
C SER A 317 -63.05 11.89 -112.62
N PHE A 318 -63.41 10.80 -111.94
CA PHE A 318 -64.07 9.64 -112.54
C PHE A 318 -65.41 10.00 -113.19
N GLN A 319 -66.25 10.76 -112.48
CA GLN A 319 -67.51 11.27 -113.03
C GLN A 319 -67.29 12.18 -114.25
N THR A 320 -66.28 13.04 -114.22
CA THR A 320 -65.91 13.93 -115.33
C THR A 320 -65.43 13.13 -116.55
N ASN A 321 -64.63 12.09 -116.34
CA ASN A 321 -64.19 11.17 -117.38
C ASN A 321 -65.37 10.43 -118.03
N LEU A 322 -66.36 10.00 -117.24
CA LEU A 322 -67.60 9.39 -117.75
C LEU A 322 -68.48 10.39 -118.53
N LEU A 323 -68.63 11.61 -118.05
CA LEU A 323 -69.35 12.68 -118.75
C LEU A 323 -68.67 13.02 -120.09
N ALA A 324 -67.35 13.13 -120.09
CA ALA A 324 -66.55 13.37 -121.29
C ALA A 324 -66.64 12.21 -122.29
N LEU A 325 -66.66 10.96 -121.80
CA LEU A 325 -66.90 9.78 -122.63
C LEU A 325 -68.29 9.84 -123.29
N ASN A 326 -69.34 10.13 -122.51
CA ASN A 326 -70.70 10.27 -123.03
C ASN A 326 -70.80 11.38 -124.08
N ALA A 327 -70.17 12.54 -123.81
CA ALA A 327 -70.11 13.65 -124.76
C ALA A 327 -69.32 13.29 -126.03
N GLY A 328 -68.22 12.54 -125.90
CA GLY A 328 -67.44 12.05 -127.04
C GLY A 328 -68.21 11.07 -127.92
N VAL A 329 -69.01 10.19 -127.32
CA VAL A 329 -69.92 9.27 -128.04
C VAL A 329 -70.99 10.05 -128.81
N GLU A 330 -71.64 11.04 -128.19
CA GLU A 330 -72.67 11.85 -128.85
C GLU A 330 -72.08 12.76 -129.94
N ALA A 331 -70.86 13.27 -129.75
CA ALA A 331 -70.13 14.00 -130.77
C ALA A 331 -69.77 13.14 -132.00
N ALA A 332 -69.37 11.88 -131.79
CA ALA A 332 -69.15 10.93 -132.88
C ALA A 332 -70.46 10.61 -133.64
N ARG A 333 -71.59 10.59 -132.92
CA ARG A 333 -72.93 10.36 -133.47
C ARG A 333 -73.42 11.51 -134.36
N ALA A 334 -73.00 12.75 -134.08
CA ALA A 334 -73.33 13.95 -134.85
C ALA A 334 -72.49 14.14 -136.13
N GLY A 335 -71.51 13.27 -136.42
CA GLY A 335 -70.72 13.30 -137.66
C GLY A 335 -69.85 14.56 -137.81
N GLU A 336 -69.82 15.15 -139.02
CA GLU A 336 -69.00 16.35 -139.33
C GLU A 336 -69.36 17.58 -138.47
N ALA A 337 -70.64 17.72 -138.05
CA ALA A 337 -71.07 18.82 -137.19
C ALA A 337 -70.56 18.73 -135.73
N GLY A 338 -70.19 17.52 -135.28
CA GLY A 338 -69.72 17.24 -133.92
C GLY A 338 -68.21 17.29 -133.72
N ARG A 339 -67.42 17.53 -134.78
CA ARG A 339 -65.94 17.45 -134.75
C ARG A 339 -65.29 18.32 -133.66
N GLY A 340 -65.75 19.57 -133.51
CA GLY A 340 -65.25 20.48 -132.47
C GLY A 340 -65.59 20.00 -131.05
N PHE A 341 -66.79 19.45 -130.86
CA PHE A 341 -67.21 18.86 -129.58
C PHE A 341 -66.43 17.59 -129.24
N ALA A 342 -66.09 16.75 -130.23
CA ALA A 342 -65.29 15.55 -130.01
C ALA A 342 -63.87 15.88 -129.50
N VAL A 343 -63.25 16.95 -130.01
CA VAL A 343 -61.94 17.43 -129.52
C VAL A 343 -62.04 17.91 -128.08
N VAL A 344 -63.05 18.73 -127.75
CA VAL A 344 -63.27 19.19 -126.37
C VAL A 344 -63.54 18.02 -125.43
N ALA A 345 -64.37 17.04 -125.84
CA ALA A 345 -64.63 15.85 -125.05
C ALA A 345 -63.36 15.02 -124.79
N SER A 346 -62.48 14.86 -125.79
CA SER A 346 -61.18 14.20 -125.62
C SER A 346 -60.25 14.96 -124.68
N GLU A 347 -60.22 16.29 -124.75
CA GLU A 347 -59.39 17.13 -123.88
C GLU A 347 -59.88 17.08 -122.42
N VAL A 348 -61.20 17.17 -122.19
CA VAL A 348 -61.81 17.03 -120.86
C VAL A 348 -61.53 15.63 -120.30
N ARG A 349 -61.59 14.59 -121.14
CA ARG A 349 -61.26 13.22 -120.73
C ARG A 349 -59.79 13.07 -120.32
N SER A 350 -58.87 13.64 -121.09
CA SER A 350 -57.44 13.67 -120.79
C SER A 350 -57.15 14.43 -119.48
N LEU A 351 -57.83 15.57 -119.28
CA LEU A 351 -57.74 16.35 -118.05
C LEU A 351 -58.26 15.58 -116.83
N ALA A 352 -59.38 14.86 -116.96
CA ALA A 352 -59.90 13.99 -115.93
C ALA A 352 -58.93 12.84 -115.62
N ALA A 353 -58.43 12.11 -116.61
CA ALA A 353 -57.42 11.07 -116.38
C ALA A 353 -56.20 11.60 -115.61
N ARG A 354 -55.64 12.74 -116.02
CA ARG A 354 -54.56 13.42 -115.29
C ARG A 354 -54.94 13.81 -113.86
N ALA A 355 -56.15 14.33 -113.64
CA ALA A 355 -56.62 14.68 -112.31
C ALA A 355 -56.78 13.45 -111.40
N SER A 356 -57.19 12.31 -111.98
CA SER A 356 -57.25 11.02 -111.27
C SER A 356 -55.86 10.53 -110.90
N ASP A 357 -54.90 10.61 -111.82
CA ASP A 357 -53.51 10.21 -111.57
C ASP A 357 -52.88 11.07 -110.46
N SER A 358 -53.05 12.39 -110.53
CA SER A 358 -52.57 13.30 -109.47
C SER A 358 -53.27 13.07 -108.13
N ALA A 359 -54.58 12.78 -108.12
CA ALA A 359 -55.29 12.44 -106.90
C ALA A 359 -54.73 11.16 -106.26
N ASN A 360 -54.46 10.13 -107.06
CA ASN A 360 -53.84 8.88 -106.59
C ASN A 360 -52.42 9.08 -106.05
N GLU A 361 -51.62 9.94 -106.70
CA GLU A 361 -50.27 10.29 -106.23
C GLU A 361 -50.33 11.04 -104.88
N ILE A 362 -51.24 12.00 -104.72
CA ILE A 362 -51.48 12.70 -103.44
C ILE A 362 -51.96 11.71 -102.37
N LYS A 363 -52.84 10.78 -102.72
CA LYS A 363 -53.35 9.74 -101.81
C LYS A 363 -52.21 8.87 -101.27
N ALA A 364 -51.27 8.46 -102.14
CA ALA A 364 -50.08 7.73 -101.75
C ALA A 364 -49.19 8.54 -100.79
N LEU A 365 -48.94 9.82 -101.09
CA LEU A 365 -48.14 10.72 -100.23
C LEU A 365 -48.79 10.95 -98.85
N ILE A 366 -50.13 11.02 -98.78
CA ILE A 366 -50.86 11.14 -97.51
C ILE A 366 -50.78 9.85 -96.70
N ALA A 367 -50.86 8.68 -97.37
CA ALA A 367 -50.69 7.39 -96.71
C ALA A 367 -49.29 7.25 -96.12
N GLU A 368 -48.25 7.61 -96.88
CA GLU A 368 -46.86 7.65 -96.40
C GLU A 368 -46.68 8.64 -95.24
N SER A 369 -47.24 9.85 -95.36
CA SER A 369 -47.21 10.83 -94.27
C SER A 369 -47.89 10.32 -93.00
N SER A 370 -48.96 9.54 -93.12
CA SER A 370 -49.66 8.94 -91.97
C SER A 370 -48.82 7.88 -91.28
N ILE A 371 -47.99 7.13 -92.03
CA ILE A 371 -47.01 6.21 -91.46
C ILE A 371 -45.95 7.00 -90.67
N HIS A 372 -45.37 8.05 -91.27
CA HIS A 372 -44.37 8.87 -90.59
C HIS A 372 -44.88 9.56 -89.32
N VAL A 373 -46.14 10.02 -89.31
CA VAL A 373 -46.76 10.62 -88.12
C VAL A 373 -46.97 9.58 -87.03
N ASN A 374 -47.39 8.36 -87.36
CA ASN A 374 -47.52 7.27 -86.39
C ASN A 374 -46.17 6.87 -85.79
N ASP A 375 -45.15 6.66 -86.63
CA ASP A 375 -43.78 6.37 -86.16
C ASP A 375 -43.25 7.50 -85.26
N GLY A 376 -43.48 8.76 -85.64
CA GLY A 376 -43.13 9.93 -84.84
C GLY A 376 -43.87 9.97 -83.49
N SER A 377 -45.17 9.66 -83.48
CA SER A 377 -45.99 9.59 -82.27
C SER A 377 -45.48 8.52 -81.30
N ASP A 378 -45.12 7.34 -81.81
CA ASP A 378 -44.59 6.25 -80.99
C ASP A 378 -43.21 6.59 -80.39
N LEU A 379 -42.33 7.24 -81.15
CA LEU A 379 -41.04 7.74 -80.63
C LEU A 379 -41.21 8.81 -79.54
N VAL A 380 -42.17 9.73 -79.72
CA VAL A 380 -42.49 10.77 -78.73
C VAL A 380 -43.09 10.13 -77.47
N ARG A 381 -43.97 9.15 -77.61
CA ARG A 381 -44.53 8.38 -76.47
C ARG A 381 -43.44 7.63 -75.70
N ALA A 382 -42.52 6.97 -76.39
CA ALA A 382 -41.36 6.31 -75.78
C ALA A 382 -40.45 7.30 -75.03
N THR A 383 -40.28 8.52 -75.58
CA THR A 383 -39.56 9.61 -74.91
C THR A 383 -40.27 10.02 -73.62
N GLY A 384 -41.60 10.15 -73.64
CA GLY A 384 -42.40 10.46 -72.45
C GLY A 384 -42.30 9.41 -71.35
N GLN A 385 -42.32 8.13 -71.72
CA GLN A 385 -42.09 7.03 -70.77
C GLN A 385 -40.68 7.10 -70.14
N SER A 386 -39.66 7.41 -70.94
CA SER A 386 -38.28 7.54 -70.47
C SER A 386 -38.13 8.71 -69.49
N LEU A 387 -38.76 9.86 -69.76
CA LEU A 387 -38.80 11.01 -68.83
C LEU A 387 -39.54 10.68 -67.54
N SER A 388 -40.64 9.91 -67.59
CA SER A 388 -41.31 9.42 -66.38
C SER A 388 -40.41 8.50 -65.55
N GLY A 389 -39.60 7.65 -66.20
CA GLY A 389 -38.59 6.82 -65.54
C GLY A 389 -37.50 7.67 -64.87
N ILE A 390 -37.00 8.71 -65.56
CA ILE A 390 -36.04 9.67 -65.00
C ILE A 390 -36.64 10.36 -63.75
N ARG A 391 -37.88 10.84 -63.83
CA ARG A 391 -38.57 11.47 -62.68
C ARG A 391 -38.61 10.54 -61.48
N GLN A 392 -38.94 9.26 -61.66
CA GLN A 392 -38.95 8.30 -60.56
C GLN A 392 -37.54 8.09 -60.00
N GLY A 393 -36.53 7.91 -60.85
CA GLY A 393 -35.14 7.77 -60.39
C GLY A 393 -34.64 8.98 -59.60
N VAL A 394 -35.08 10.19 -59.96
CA VAL A 394 -34.74 11.42 -59.20
C VAL A 394 -35.41 11.44 -57.81
N ILE A 395 -36.66 10.95 -57.69
CA ILE A 395 -37.34 10.80 -56.40
C ILE A 395 -36.56 9.83 -55.50
N ASP A 396 -36.15 8.69 -56.06
CA ASP A 396 -35.40 7.67 -55.31
C ASP A 396 -34.05 8.23 -54.83
N VAL A 397 -33.34 8.98 -55.68
CA VAL A 397 -32.08 9.67 -55.30
C VAL A 397 -32.33 10.71 -54.20
N SER A 398 -33.41 11.49 -54.27
CA SER A 398 -33.75 12.47 -53.23
C SER A 398 -34.00 11.79 -51.89
N GLN A 399 -34.69 10.65 -51.87
CA GLN A 399 -34.91 9.87 -50.66
C GLN A 399 -33.59 9.34 -50.07
N LEU A 400 -32.70 8.78 -50.90
CA LEU A 400 -31.37 8.34 -50.45
C LEU A 400 -30.55 9.50 -49.87
N MET A 401 -30.62 10.71 -50.46
CA MET A 401 -29.94 11.88 -49.90
C MET A 401 -30.49 12.27 -48.52
N SER A 402 -31.80 12.16 -48.30
CA SER A 402 -32.42 12.40 -46.99
C SER A 402 -31.94 11.39 -45.94
N GLU A 403 -31.87 10.10 -46.30
CA GLU A 403 -31.36 9.05 -45.42
C GLU A 403 -29.88 9.27 -45.06
N ILE A 404 -29.04 9.61 -46.03
CA ILE A 404 -27.62 9.90 -45.81
C ILE A 404 -27.45 11.13 -44.92
N SER A 405 -28.24 12.18 -45.12
CA SER A 405 -28.24 13.36 -44.23
C SER A 405 -28.54 12.99 -42.79
N GLY A 406 -29.52 12.10 -42.56
CA GLY A 406 -29.83 11.57 -41.23
C GLY A 406 -28.70 10.74 -40.61
N VAL A 407 -27.95 9.97 -41.41
CA VAL A 407 -26.75 9.25 -40.96
C VAL A 407 -25.65 10.23 -40.56
N ILE A 408 -25.35 11.22 -41.41
CA ILE A 408 -24.32 12.24 -41.16
C ILE A 408 -24.63 13.04 -39.88
N SER A 409 -25.90 13.43 -39.68
CA SER A 409 -26.32 14.14 -38.46
C SER A 409 -26.07 13.32 -37.20
N ARG A 410 -26.41 12.02 -37.20
CA ARG A 410 -26.10 11.12 -36.08
C ARG A 410 -24.59 10.96 -35.87
N GLN A 411 -23.82 10.84 -36.94
CA GLN A 411 -22.38 10.71 -36.87
C GLN A 411 -21.71 11.97 -36.29
N SER A 412 -22.22 13.16 -36.63
CA SER A 412 -21.76 14.42 -36.04
C SER A 412 -22.00 14.47 -34.53
N LEU A 413 -23.16 14.03 -34.05
CA LEU A 413 -23.44 13.92 -32.61
C LEU A 413 -22.50 12.93 -31.91
N SER A 414 -22.27 11.75 -32.50
CA SER A 414 -21.31 10.78 -31.94
C SER A 414 -19.88 11.32 -31.91
N LEU A 415 -19.47 12.12 -32.90
CA LEU A 415 -18.16 12.76 -32.89
C LEU A 415 -18.02 13.82 -31.79
N GLN A 416 -19.09 14.55 -31.47
CA GLN A 416 -19.09 15.48 -30.32
C GLN A 416 -18.95 14.75 -28.98
N GLU A 417 -19.62 13.60 -28.81
CA GLU A 417 -19.47 12.77 -27.61
C GLU A 417 -18.05 12.19 -27.50
N ILE A 418 -17.46 11.76 -28.62
CA ILE A 418 -16.07 11.29 -28.68
C ILE A 418 -15.12 12.43 -28.31
N ASP A 419 -15.30 13.63 -28.86
CA ASP A 419 -14.46 14.80 -28.56
C ASP A 419 -14.49 15.15 -27.06
N SER A 420 -15.68 15.18 -26.46
CA SER A 420 -15.84 15.37 -25.01
C SER A 420 -15.13 14.27 -24.22
N SER A 421 -15.29 13.01 -24.61
CA SER A 421 -14.64 11.87 -23.95
C SER A 421 -13.11 11.94 -24.05
N MET A 422 -12.58 12.41 -25.19
CA MET A 422 -11.15 12.61 -25.38
C MET A 422 -10.63 13.74 -24.49
N SER A 423 -11.40 14.82 -24.31
CA SER A 423 -11.06 15.89 -23.36
C SER A 423 -10.96 15.37 -21.91
N ASP A 424 -11.93 14.57 -21.48
CA ASP A 424 -11.96 13.94 -20.16
C ASP A 424 -10.79 12.96 -19.95
N LEU A 425 -10.45 12.18 -20.99
CA LEU A 425 -9.27 11.31 -20.97
C LEU A 425 -7.97 12.12 -20.86
N GLY A 426 -7.87 13.27 -21.52
CA GLY A 426 -6.73 14.18 -21.41
C GLY A 426 -6.57 14.72 -20.00
N GLN A 427 -7.67 15.17 -19.39
CA GLN A 427 -7.66 15.65 -18.01
C GLN A 427 -7.27 14.54 -17.01
N THR A 428 -7.77 13.32 -17.22
CA THR A 428 -7.45 12.16 -16.38
C THR A 428 -5.98 11.76 -16.53
N THR A 429 -5.43 11.83 -17.75
CA THR A 429 -4.02 11.54 -18.02
C THR A 429 -3.10 12.53 -17.30
N LEU A 430 -3.45 13.83 -17.31
CA LEU A 430 -2.72 14.87 -16.60
C LEU A 430 -2.81 14.70 -15.07
N ASP A 431 -3.99 14.35 -14.55
CA ASP A 431 -4.20 14.05 -13.13
C ASP A 431 -3.36 12.84 -12.68
N ASN A 432 -3.29 11.79 -13.51
CA ASN A 432 -2.44 10.63 -13.25
C ASN A 432 -0.95 11.01 -13.18
N ALA A 433 -0.45 11.83 -14.12
CA ALA A 433 0.93 12.32 -14.09
C ALA A 433 1.21 13.17 -12.84
N THR A 434 0.27 14.05 -12.47
CA THR A 434 0.38 14.88 -11.27
C THR A 434 0.42 14.05 -9.99
N ARG A 435 -0.48 13.05 -9.89
CA ARG A 435 -0.53 12.11 -8.76
C ARG A 435 0.74 11.27 -8.66
N ALA A 436 1.27 10.81 -9.79
CA ALA A 436 2.55 10.11 -9.81
C ALA A 436 3.66 11.01 -9.22
N GLY A 437 3.73 12.29 -9.62
CA GLY A 437 4.66 13.25 -9.02
C GLY A 437 4.52 13.38 -7.50
N ALA A 438 3.28 13.49 -6.99
CA ALA A 438 3.03 13.59 -5.55
C ALA A 438 3.40 12.31 -4.77
N VAL A 439 3.15 11.13 -5.35
CA VAL A 439 3.55 9.84 -4.77
C VAL A 439 5.07 9.74 -4.75
N TYR A 440 5.76 10.17 -5.80
CA TYR A 440 7.23 10.20 -5.85
C TYR A 440 7.81 11.08 -4.75
N GLU A 441 7.29 12.30 -4.56
CA GLU A 441 7.74 13.22 -3.51
C GLU A 441 7.55 12.61 -2.12
N THR A 442 6.37 12.02 -1.86
CA THR A 442 6.05 11.36 -0.58
C THR A 442 6.97 10.17 -0.32
N THR A 443 7.22 9.36 -1.35
CA THR A 443 8.10 8.20 -1.30
C THR A 443 9.55 8.62 -1.03
N SER A 444 10.01 9.71 -1.63
CA SER A 444 11.34 10.28 -1.38
C SER A 444 11.51 10.74 0.07
N LYS A 445 10.51 11.42 0.66
CA LYS A 445 10.53 11.81 2.08
C LYS A 445 10.54 10.59 2.99
N LEU A 446 9.73 9.58 2.67
CA LEU A 446 9.72 8.33 3.43
C LEU A 446 11.06 7.59 3.34
N ALA A 447 11.76 7.69 2.21
CA ALA A 447 13.09 7.10 2.03
C ALA A 447 14.12 7.78 2.95
N GLU A 448 14.06 9.10 3.04
CA GLU A 448 14.88 9.90 3.95
C GLU A 448 14.60 9.51 5.42
N ASP A 449 13.34 9.48 5.83
CA ASP A 449 12.94 9.12 7.19
C ASP A 449 13.35 7.68 7.55
N SER A 450 13.18 6.74 6.63
CA SER A 450 13.63 5.35 6.81
C SER A 450 15.15 5.24 6.91
N GLY A 451 15.89 6.03 6.12
CA GLY A 451 17.35 6.10 6.20
C GLY A 451 17.84 6.69 7.53
N ARG A 452 17.17 7.73 8.02
CA ARG A 452 17.44 8.33 9.34
C ARG A 452 17.16 7.35 10.47
N LEU A 453 16.02 6.65 10.41
CA LEU A 453 15.67 5.61 11.39
C LEU A 453 16.74 4.51 11.40
N LYS A 454 17.13 4.01 10.22
CA LYS A 454 18.20 3.01 10.11
C LYS A 454 19.50 3.50 10.73
N THR A 455 19.92 4.72 10.42
CA THR A 455 21.14 5.33 10.99
C THR A 455 21.08 5.41 12.52
N SER A 456 19.92 5.76 13.08
CA SER A 456 19.70 5.75 14.53
C SER A 456 19.78 4.36 15.13
N MET A 457 19.31 3.33 14.42
CA MET A 457 19.37 1.94 14.89
C MET A 457 20.76 1.31 14.72
N ASP A 458 21.52 1.69 13.69
CA ASP A 458 22.89 1.22 13.45
C ASP A 458 23.87 1.61 14.58
N GLY A 459 23.51 2.62 15.38
CA GLY A 459 24.22 2.97 16.62
C GLY A 459 24.11 1.91 17.72
N PHE A 460 23.25 0.90 17.56
CA PHE A 460 23.05 -0.17 18.52
C PHE A 460 23.51 -1.52 17.96
N SER A 461 24.32 -2.25 18.73
CA SER A 461 24.65 -3.65 18.47
C SER A 461 23.62 -4.54 19.16
N THR A 462 22.88 -5.36 18.41
CA THR A 462 21.82 -6.24 18.94
C THR A 462 22.26 -7.70 18.98
N LEU A 463 21.71 -8.46 19.93
CA LEU A 463 21.71 -9.92 19.87
C LEU A 463 20.91 -10.31 18.63
N GLY A 464 21.57 -10.84 17.59
CA GLY A 464 20.87 -11.28 16.39
C GLY A 464 19.69 -12.20 16.75
N LEU A 465 18.62 -12.15 15.95
CA LEU A 465 17.34 -12.85 16.14
C LEU A 465 17.44 -14.35 16.46
N HIS A 466 18.59 -14.99 16.29
CA HIS A 466 18.83 -16.39 16.64
C HIS A 466 19.19 -16.66 18.12
N ALA A 467 19.46 -15.64 18.95
CA ALA A 467 19.91 -15.85 20.33
C ALA A 467 18.82 -15.74 21.41
N VAL A 468 17.60 -15.27 21.07
CA VAL A 468 16.51 -14.98 22.03
C VAL A 468 15.34 -15.97 21.92
N GLY A 469 15.51 -17.13 21.28
CA GLY A 469 14.48 -18.16 21.14
C GLY A 469 14.02 -18.87 22.43
N GLY A 470 14.53 -18.46 23.60
CA GLY A 470 14.13 -19.01 24.91
C GLY A 470 13.08 -18.19 25.67
N ALA A 471 12.84 -16.93 25.29
CA ALA A 471 11.98 -16.01 26.05
C ALA A 471 10.61 -15.76 25.39
N GLU A 472 10.51 -15.74 24.06
CA GLU A 472 9.23 -15.58 23.35
C GLU A 472 8.25 -16.72 23.67
N GLY A 473 8.72 -17.98 23.72
CA GLY A 473 7.87 -19.12 24.06
C GLY A 473 7.30 -19.12 25.48
N ARG A 474 7.90 -18.39 26.43
CA ARG A 474 7.38 -18.26 27.80
C ARG A 474 6.35 -17.15 27.94
N MET A 475 6.50 -16.06 27.19
CA MET A 475 5.56 -14.92 27.26
C MET A 475 4.23 -15.26 26.60
N ASP A 476 4.26 -15.97 25.46
CA ASP A 476 3.04 -16.46 24.80
C ASP A 476 2.32 -17.50 25.67
N GLN A 477 3.05 -18.38 26.36
CA GLN A 477 2.46 -19.34 27.31
C GLN A 477 1.87 -18.68 28.56
N GLU A 478 2.49 -17.64 29.10
CA GLU A 478 1.95 -16.88 30.25
C GLU A 478 0.73 -16.03 29.86
N PHE A 479 0.68 -15.51 28.62
CA PHE A 479 -0.48 -14.78 28.10
C PHE A 479 -1.66 -15.71 27.78
N GLU A 480 -1.41 -16.87 27.16
CA GLU A 480 -2.41 -17.93 26.95
C GLU A 480 -2.96 -18.46 28.29
N ALA A 481 -2.10 -18.66 29.30
CA ALA A 481 -2.53 -19.08 30.63
C ALA A 481 -3.36 -18.01 31.36
N TYR A 482 -3.07 -16.72 31.14
CA TYR A 482 -3.88 -15.62 31.66
C TYR A 482 -5.28 -15.57 31.01
N LEU A 483 -5.36 -15.79 29.70
CA LEU A 483 -6.64 -15.86 28.98
C LEU A 483 -7.46 -17.08 29.41
N ALA A 484 -6.85 -18.25 29.57
CA ALA A 484 -7.52 -19.47 30.03
C ALA A 484 -8.12 -19.31 31.44
N ASN A 485 -7.37 -18.70 32.37
CA ASN A 485 -7.87 -18.45 33.74
C ASN A 485 -8.91 -17.31 33.82
N SER A 486 -8.96 -16.41 32.84
CA SER A 486 -9.96 -15.33 32.79
C SER A 486 -11.34 -15.79 32.32
N VAL A 487 -11.42 -16.92 31.61
CA VAL A 487 -12.67 -17.50 31.07
C VAL A 487 -13.37 -18.38 32.11
N ASP A 488 -12.64 -19.09 32.96
CA ASP A 488 -13.19 -19.94 34.04
C ASP A 488 -13.78 -19.14 35.23
N GLY A 489 -13.45 -17.84 35.35
CA GLY A 489 -13.95 -16.98 36.44
C GLY A 489 -15.41 -16.52 36.29
N THR A 490 -16.00 -16.69 35.11
CA THR A 490 -17.33 -16.13 34.78
C THR A 490 -18.49 -17.12 34.87
N GLU A 491 -18.25 -18.42 35.02
CA GLU A 491 -19.33 -19.43 35.14
C GLU A 491 -19.70 -19.80 36.60
N ALA A 492 -18.99 -19.31 37.61
CA ALA A 492 -19.24 -19.68 39.02
C ALA A 492 -20.20 -18.74 39.78
N ASN A 493 -20.86 -17.76 39.14
CA ASN A 493 -21.73 -16.79 39.82
C ASN A 493 -23.14 -16.66 39.21
N ALA A 494 -23.64 -17.75 38.62
CA ALA A 494 -25.03 -17.87 38.18
C ALA A 494 -25.59 -19.24 38.55
N ALA A 495 -25.83 -19.46 39.84
CA ALA A 495 -26.68 -20.53 40.37
C ALA A 495 -27.47 -20.02 41.57
#